data_AF-A0A0H5R3P1-F1
#
_entry.id   AF-A0A0H5R3P1-F1
#
_cell.length_a   1.000
_cell.length_b   1.000
_cell.length_c   1.000
_cell.angle_alpha   90.00
_cell.angle_beta   90.00
_cell.angle_gamma   90.00
#
_symmetry.space_group_name_H-M   'P 1'
#
loop_
_entity.id
_entity.type
_entity.pdbx_description
1 polymer ?
#
loop_
_entity_poly.entity_id
_entity_poly.type
_entity_poly.pdbx_seq_one_letter_code
_entity_poly.pdbx_strand_id
1 'polypeptide(L)'
;MKAIGMDDSEREALLQCVAAILHLGNVVFESTGDKQCQVSNPQSLEWAASLFGVDFERLTFVLTKRTLKIRGQGDTCVSLGEDQAFDARDALSKFIYAAMFDWIVSRVNQSMSVGPGEASKVTRSIGILDIFGFEVFEVNSFEQLCINFTNERLQQFFNANTFKLEEELYAAEGIAFEHVSFVDNQPMVDLLTQKPLGIMNLLDEEVVIPQGSDTKFLHKIVENHSSNVNFKTGPKSQADSFVIVHYAGPVVYDVTGFLEKNRDTLTPDALQLLNTSGLPFIAQMFSNSDNMTAKDRKQTLGKQ
;
A
#
# COMPACT_ATOMS: atom_id res chain seq x y z
N MET A 1 0.02 -22.59 11.85
CA MET A 1 -1.24 -22.90 11.12
C MET A 1 -2.12 -23.88 11.91
N LYS A 2 -1.73 -25.13 12.16
CA LYS A 2 -2.58 -26.06 12.97
C LYS A 2 -2.87 -25.55 14.40
N ALA A 3 -1.86 -25.00 15.07
CA ALA A 3 -2.00 -24.47 16.44
C ALA A 3 -2.93 -23.24 16.53
N ILE A 4 -3.09 -22.49 15.43
CA ILE A 4 -4.01 -21.35 15.32
C ILE A 4 -5.37 -21.77 14.73
N GLY A 5 -5.69 -23.06 14.81
CA GLY A 5 -6.99 -23.61 14.45
C GLY A 5 -7.25 -23.78 12.95
N MET A 6 -6.28 -23.53 12.06
CA MET A 6 -6.48 -23.70 10.61
C MET A 6 -6.58 -25.19 10.24
N ASP A 7 -7.60 -25.54 9.46
CA ASP A 7 -7.78 -26.91 8.96
C ASP A 7 -6.84 -27.23 7.78
N ASP A 8 -6.83 -28.50 7.36
CA ASP A 8 -5.95 -28.94 6.26
C ASP A 8 -6.36 -28.36 4.90
N SER A 9 -7.66 -28.07 4.68
CA SER A 9 -8.18 -27.47 3.45
C SER A 9 -7.81 -25.99 3.36
N GLU A 10 -7.91 -25.25 4.46
CA GLU A 10 -7.48 -23.85 4.57
C GLU A 10 -5.98 -23.72 4.32
N ARG A 11 -5.16 -24.63 4.87
CA ARG A 11 -3.72 -24.63 4.63
C ARG A 11 -3.38 -24.91 3.17
N GLU A 12 -4.03 -25.90 2.56
CA GLU A 12 -3.80 -26.22 1.16
C GLU A 12 -4.18 -25.06 0.26
N ALA A 13 -5.34 -24.41 0.53
CA ALA A 13 -5.77 -23.24 -0.22
C ALA A 13 -4.80 -22.06 -0.10
N LEU A 14 -4.22 -21.82 1.09
CA LEU A 14 -3.17 -20.80 1.28
C LEU A 14 -1.92 -21.11 0.45
N LEU A 15 -1.41 -22.35 0.53
CA LEU A 15 -0.22 -22.75 -0.21
C LEU A 15 -0.47 -22.73 -1.72
N GLN A 16 -1.67 -23.10 -2.15
CA GLN A 16 -2.11 -23.02 -3.53
C GLN A 16 -2.13 -21.56 -4.02
N CYS A 17 -2.62 -20.61 -3.22
CA CYS A 17 -2.58 -19.19 -3.54
C CYS A 17 -1.14 -18.67 -3.68
N VAL A 18 -0.25 -19.05 -2.76
CA VAL A 18 1.18 -18.68 -2.83
C VAL A 18 1.81 -19.24 -4.10
N ALA A 19 1.57 -20.51 -4.42
CA ALA A 19 2.07 -21.14 -5.64
C ALA A 19 1.54 -20.44 -6.90
N ALA A 20 0.26 -20.07 -6.92
CA ALA A 20 -0.35 -19.33 -8.02
C ALA A 20 0.30 -17.95 -8.23
N ILE A 21 0.60 -17.22 -7.15
CA ILE A 21 1.32 -15.94 -7.21
C ILE A 21 2.74 -16.14 -7.77
N LEU A 22 3.45 -17.19 -7.36
CA LEU A 22 4.78 -17.49 -7.88
C LEU A 22 4.76 -17.81 -9.38
N HIS A 23 3.78 -18.58 -9.84
CA HIS A 23 3.60 -18.85 -11.27
C HIS A 23 3.22 -17.59 -12.05
N LEU A 24 2.35 -16.75 -11.49
CA LEU A 24 1.98 -15.46 -12.07
C LEU A 24 3.20 -14.54 -12.21
N GLY A 25 4.08 -14.48 -11.21
CA GLY A 25 5.31 -13.69 -11.24
C GLY A 25 6.30 -14.12 -12.33
N ASN A 26 6.23 -15.37 -12.80
CA ASN A 26 7.04 -15.87 -13.91
C ASN A 26 6.46 -15.53 -15.29
N VAL A 27 5.26 -14.94 -15.38
CA VAL A 27 4.66 -14.55 -16.66
C VAL A 27 5.45 -13.39 -17.27
N VAL A 28 5.79 -13.55 -18.55
CA VAL A 28 6.53 -12.60 -19.37
C VAL A 28 5.64 -12.13 -20.51
N PHE A 29 5.75 -10.85 -20.84
CA PHE A 29 5.04 -10.23 -21.94
C PHE A 29 6.02 -9.81 -23.03
N GLU A 30 5.58 -9.84 -24.28
CA GLU A 30 6.33 -9.37 -25.44
C GLU A 30 5.48 -8.39 -26.24
N SER A 31 6.08 -7.29 -26.70
CA SER A 31 5.38 -6.35 -27.58
C SER A 31 5.11 -6.95 -28.96
N THR A 32 3.87 -6.81 -29.44
CA THR A 32 3.45 -7.25 -30.79
C THR A 32 3.42 -6.11 -31.82
N GLY A 33 3.85 -4.90 -31.44
CA GLY A 33 3.66 -3.68 -32.22
C GLY A 33 2.42 -2.88 -31.79
N ASP A 34 2.29 -1.63 -32.24
CA ASP A 34 1.12 -0.75 -32.00
C ASP A 34 0.67 -0.62 -30.53
N LYS A 35 1.63 -0.59 -29.58
CA LYS A 35 1.38 -0.51 -28.13
C LYS A 35 0.53 -1.66 -27.57
N GLN A 36 0.64 -2.82 -28.18
CA GLN A 36 0.02 -4.06 -27.70
C GLN A 36 1.09 -5.00 -27.18
N CYS A 37 0.69 -5.89 -26.27
CA CYS A 37 1.51 -6.97 -25.78
C CYS A 37 0.75 -8.30 -25.85
N GLN A 38 1.52 -9.39 -25.83
CA GLN A 38 1.03 -10.74 -25.67
C GLN A 38 1.88 -11.50 -24.65
N VAL A 39 1.34 -12.58 -24.09
CA VAL A 39 2.07 -13.44 -23.17
C VAL A 39 3.02 -14.33 -23.97
N SER A 40 4.32 -14.31 -23.64
CA SER A 40 5.34 -15.07 -24.36
C SER A 40 5.54 -16.49 -23.81
N ASN A 41 5.20 -16.70 -22.54
CA ASN A 41 5.29 -18.01 -21.87
C ASN A 41 3.95 -18.46 -21.29
N PRO A 42 2.98 -18.88 -22.14
CA PRO A 42 1.61 -19.19 -21.72
C PRO A 42 1.52 -20.27 -20.63
N GLN A 43 2.49 -21.19 -20.58
CA GLN A 43 2.52 -22.27 -19.56
C GLN A 43 2.52 -21.73 -18.13
N SER A 44 3.27 -20.66 -17.83
CA SER A 44 3.27 -20.03 -16.50
C SER A 44 1.89 -19.48 -16.15
N LEU A 45 1.22 -18.91 -17.14
CA LEU A 45 -0.11 -18.34 -16.99
C LEU A 45 -1.20 -19.42 -16.85
N GLU A 46 -1.08 -20.53 -17.57
CA GLU A 46 -1.96 -21.70 -17.42
C GLU A 46 -1.89 -22.29 -16.02
N TRP A 47 -0.68 -22.43 -15.46
CA TRP A 47 -0.50 -22.86 -14.07
C TRP A 47 -1.11 -21.86 -13.08
N ALA A 48 -0.87 -20.56 -13.26
CA ALA A 48 -1.49 -19.54 -12.43
C ALA A 48 -3.02 -19.57 -12.50
N ALA A 49 -3.60 -19.66 -13.71
CA ALA A 49 -5.05 -19.72 -13.92
C ALA A 49 -5.66 -20.96 -13.26
N SER A 50 -5.04 -22.13 -13.45
CA SER A 50 -5.47 -23.38 -12.82
C SER A 50 -5.41 -23.31 -11.30
N LEU A 51 -4.30 -22.81 -10.74
CA LEU A 51 -4.11 -22.71 -9.29
C LEU A 51 -4.96 -21.61 -8.66
N PHE A 52 -5.32 -20.55 -9.38
CA PHE A 52 -6.32 -19.57 -8.93
C PHE A 52 -7.76 -20.04 -9.17
N GLY A 53 -7.98 -21.12 -9.92
CA GLY A 53 -9.31 -21.58 -10.32
C GLY A 53 -10.05 -20.56 -11.19
N VAL A 54 -9.35 -19.81 -12.03
CA VAL A 54 -9.94 -18.80 -12.92
C VAL A 54 -9.80 -19.20 -14.38
N ASP A 55 -10.62 -18.61 -15.24
CA ASP A 55 -10.54 -18.84 -16.68
C ASP A 55 -9.26 -18.24 -17.27
N PHE A 56 -8.55 -19.03 -18.08
CA PHE A 56 -7.27 -18.66 -18.69
C PHE A 56 -7.39 -17.46 -19.63
N GLU A 57 -8.42 -17.44 -20.48
CA GLU A 57 -8.64 -16.34 -21.44
C GLU A 57 -8.98 -15.04 -20.71
N ARG A 58 -9.77 -15.15 -19.64
CA ARG A 58 -10.12 -14.00 -18.80
C ARG A 58 -8.94 -13.47 -17.99
N LEU A 59 -8.07 -14.34 -17.47
CA LEU A 59 -6.83 -13.92 -16.83
C LEU A 59 -5.90 -13.23 -17.85
N THR A 60 -5.76 -13.80 -19.05
CA THR A 60 -5.01 -13.18 -20.16
C THR A 60 -5.57 -11.79 -20.50
N PHE A 61 -6.90 -11.66 -20.58
CA PHE A 61 -7.57 -10.38 -20.82
C PHE A 61 -7.22 -9.36 -19.73
N VAL A 62 -7.33 -9.73 -18.45
CA VAL A 62 -7.03 -8.83 -17.32
C VAL A 62 -5.59 -8.33 -17.33
N LEU A 63 -4.65 -9.14 -17.80
CA LEU A 63 -3.23 -8.80 -17.85
C LEU A 63 -2.82 -8.01 -19.09
N THR A 64 -3.54 -8.15 -20.21
CA THR A 64 -3.14 -7.57 -21.50
C THR A 64 -4.08 -6.47 -22.01
N LYS A 65 -5.24 -6.29 -21.37
CA LYS A 65 -6.30 -5.38 -21.81
C LYS A 65 -6.96 -4.70 -20.62
N ARG A 66 -7.60 -3.56 -20.89
CA ARG A 66 -8.39 -2.81 -19.91
C ARG A 66 -9.72 -2.35 -20.50
N THR A 67 -10.79 -2.54 -19.74
CA THR A 67 -12.10 -1.99 -20.08
C THR A 67 -12.22 -0.52 -19.64
N LEU A 68 -12.55 0.36 -20.58
CA LEU A 68 -12.86 1.76 -20.35
C LEU A 68 -14.36 2.01 -20.48
N LYS A 69 -14.96 2.59 -19.43
CA LYS A 69 -16.35 3.05 -19.44
C LYS A 69 -16.41 4.51 -19.86
N ILE A 70 -16.81 4.77 -21.11
CA ILE A 70 -16.93 6.12 -21.64
C ILE A 70 -18.38 6.59 -21.43
N ARG A 71 -18.59 7.77 -20.82
CA ARG A 71 -19.94 8.30 -20.61
C ARG A 71 -20.64 8.51 -21.96
N GLY A 72 -21.74 7.79 -22.18
CA GLY A 72 -22.54 7.88 -23.41
C GLY A 72 -22.09 6.94 -24.55
N GLN A 73 -21.03 6.17 -24.36
CA GLN A 73 -20.65 5.04 -25.21
C GLN A 73 -20.59 3.75 -24.39
N GLY A 74 -20.69 2.59 -25.05
CA GLY A 74 -20.55 1.30 -24.38
C GLY A 74 -19.14 1.08 -23.84
N ASP A 75 -18.96 -0.06 -23.17
CA ASP A 75 -17.66 -0.50 -22.67
C ASP A 75 -16.69 -0.67 -23.86
N THR A 76 -15.56 0.05 -23.83
CA THR A 76 -14.53 -0.01 -24.87
C THR A 76 -13.29 -0.69 -24.32
N CYS A 77 -12.76 -1.67 -25.04
CA CYS A 77 -11.55 -2.37 -24.65
C CYS A 77 -10.30 -1.72 -25.27
N VAL A 78 -9.27 -1.49 -24.46
CA VAL A 78 -7.97 -0.97 -24.91
C VAL A 78 -6.88 -1.97 -24.55
N SER A 79 -5.99 -2.26 -25.50
CA SER A 79 -4.82 -3.10 -25.26
C SER A 79 -3.77 -2.37 -24.41
N LEU A 80 -3.11 -3.12 -23.54
CA LEU A 80 -2.01 -2.65 -22.71
C LEU A 80 -0.68 -2.82 -23.45
N GLY A 81 0.24 -1.89 -23.23
CA GLY A 81 1.65 -2.07 -23.59
C GLY A 81 2.34 -3.08 -22.67
N GLU A 82 3.58 -3.44 -23.02
CA GLU A 82 4.38 -4.42 -22.27
C GLU A 82 4.58 -4.00 -20.79
N ASP A 83 5.07 -2.78 -20.54
CA ASP A 83 5.25 -2.27 -19.18
C ASP A 83 3.94 -2.29 -18.37
N GLN A 84 2.84 -1.87 -18.99
CA GLN A 84 1.52 -1.84 -18.33
C GLN A 84 1.00 -3.24 -17.99
N ALA A 85 1.39 -4.26 -18.76
CA ALA A 85 1.03 -5.64 -18.48
C ALA A 85 1.85 -6.21 -17.32
N PHE A 86 3.13 -5.84 -17.21
CA PHE A 86 3.94 -6.12 -16.02
C PHE A 86 3.34 -5.46 -14.77
N ASP A 87 2.97 -4.18 -14.86
CA ASP A 87 2.29 -3.47 -13.76
C ASP A 87 0.98 -4.18 -13.36
N ALA A 88 0.18 -4.62 -14.33
CA ALA A 88 -1.07 -5.33 -14.09
C ALA A 88 -0.85 -6.68 -13.38
N ARG A 89 0.17 -7.44 -13.79
CA ARG A 89 0.60 -8.69 -13.15
C ARG A 89 1.02 -8.45 -11.71
N ASP A 90 1.83 -7.43 -11.47
CA ASP A 90 2.39 -7.14 -10.15
C ASP A 90 1.32 -6.60 -9.21
N ALA A 91 0.43 -5.72 -9.70
CA ALA A 91 -0.74 -5.28 -8.96
C ALA A 91 -1.63 -6.47 -8.58
N LEU A 92 -1.97 -7.34 -9.52
CA LEU A 92 -2.79 -8.52 -9.24
C LEU A 92 -2.15 -9.41 -8.16
N SER A 93 -0.85 -9.66 -8.26
CA SER A 93 -0.09 -10.45 -7.29
C SER A 93 -0.09 -9.82 -5.89
N LYS A 94 0.21 -8.52 -5.80
CA LYS A 94 0.23 -7.75 -4.54
C LYS A 94 -1.13 -7.78 -3.86
N PHE A 95 -2.21 -7.56 -4.61
CA PHE A 95 -3.57 -7.56 -4.06
C PHE A 95 -4.02 -8.93 -3.54
N ILE A 96 -3.73 -10.01 -4.27
CA ILE A 96 -4.05 -11.37 -3.80
C ILE A 96 -3.24 -11.69 -2.54
N TYR A 97 -1.96 -11.32 -2.51
CA TYR A 97 -1.13 -11.52 -1.32
C TYR A 97 -1.62 -10.72 -0.11
N ALA A 98 -1.99 -9.45 -0.30
CA ALA A 98 -2.54 -8.60 0.75
C ALA A 98 -3.86 -9.16 1.30
N ALA A 99 -4.80 -9.54 0.42
CA ALA A 99 -6.06 -10.15 0.84
C ALA A 99 -5.87 -11.49 1.58
N MET A 100 -4.88 -12.29 1.15
CA MET A 100 -4.48 -13.52 1.83
C MET A 100 -3.92 -13.23 3.23
N PHE A 101 -3.10 -12.18 3.37
CA PHE A 101 -2.56 -11.77 4.65
C PHE A 101 -3.66 -11.29 5.61
N ASP A 102 -4.59 -10.46 5.13
CA ASP A 102 -5.75 -10.01 5.90
C ASP A 102 -6.63 -11.18 6.34
N TRP A 103 -6.81 -12.18 5.46
CA TRP A 103 -7.52 -13.40 5.82
C TRP A 103 -6.81 -14.16 6.94
N ILE A 104 -5.48 -14.31 6.88
CA ILE A 104 -4.69 -14.95 7.94
C ILE A 104 -4.87 -14.21 9.28
N VAL A 105 -4.77 -12.87 9.27
CA VAL A 105 -4.95 -12.04 10.46
C VAL A 105 -6.36 -12.22 11.03
N SER A 106 -7.39 -12.18 10.18
CA SER A 106 -8.78 -12.43 10.57
C SER A 106 -8.95 -13.82 11.19
N ARG A 107 -8.33 -14.84 10.61
CA ARG A 107 -8.39 -16.21 11.10
C ARG A 107 -7.72 -16.40 12.46
N VAL A 108 -6.57 -15.74 12.67
CA VAL A 108 -5.90 -15.69 13.98
C VAL A 108 -6.79 -14.99 15.01
N ASN A 109 -7.35 -13.84 14.65
CA ASN A 109 -8.25 -13.07 15.52
C ASN A 109 -9.50 -13.87 15.91
N GLN A 110 -10.10 -14.61 14.99
CA GLN A 110 -11.24 -15.50 15.29
C GLN A 110 -10.85 -16.57 16.31
N SER A 111 -9.65 -17.15 16.18
CA SER A 111 -9.15 -18.20 17.07
C SER A 111 -8.80 -17.68 18.47
N MET A 112 -8.48 -16.40 18.58
CA MET A 112 -8.17 -15.70 19.83
C MET A 112 -9.35 -14.93 20.42
N SER A 113 -10.47 -14.86 19.71
CA SER A 113 -11.61 -14.04 20.12
C SER A 113 -12.27 -14.60 21.39
N VAL A 114 -12.73 -13.68 22.25
CA VAL A 114 -13.55 -14.04 23.41
C VAL A 114 -14.87 -14.60 22.93
N GLY A 115 -15.32 -15.71 23.54
CA GLY A 115 -16.50 -16.43 23.10
C GLY A 115 -17.78 -15.57 23.05
N PRO A 116 -18.81 -16.01 22.31
CA PRO A 116 -20.06 -15.27 22.17
C PRO A 116 -20.67 -14.94 23.55
N GLY A 117 -20.92 -13.66 23.82
CA GLY A 117 -21.50 -13.19 25.09
C GLY A 117 -20.50 -12.81 26.18
N GLU A 118 -19.19 -12.95 25.95
CA GLU A 118 -18.14 -12.49 26.88
C GLU A 118 -17.44 -11.21 26.43
N ALA A 119 -17.59 -10.82 25.16
CA ALA A 119 -17.04 -9.56 24.65
C ALA A 119 -17.53 -8.33 25.44
N SER A 120 -18.79 -8.34 25.90
CA SER A 120 -19.36 -7.29 26.76
C SER A 120 -18.83 -7.28 28.20
N LYS A 121 -18.11 -8.33 28.62
CA LYS A 121 -17.46 -8.45 29.92
C LYS A 121 -16.01 -7.98 29.90
N VAL A 122 -15.42 -7.80 28.72
CA VAL A 122 -14.07 -7.23 28.59
C VAL A 122 -14.13 -5.75 28.92
N THR A 123 -13.55 -5.36 30.05
CA THR A 123 -13.55 -3.96 30.52
C THR A 123 -12.21 -3.26 30.28
N ARG A 124 -11.16 -4.01 29.95
CA ARG A 124 -9.79 -3.51 29.77
C ARG A 124 -9.08 -4.32 28.70
N SER A 125 -8.18 -3.67 27.97
CA SER A 125 -7.28 -4.30 27.01
C SER A 125 -5.86 -3.72 27.18
N ILE A 126 -4.86 -4.52 26.80
CA ILE A 126 -3.46 -4.08 26.71
C ILE A 126 -3.07 -4.25 25.24
N GLY A 127 -2.71 -3.15 24.60
CA GLY A 127 -2.17 -3.16 23.24
C GLY A 127 -0.65 -3.24 23.26
N ILE A 128 -0.09 -4.09 22.42
CA ILE A 128 1.35 -4.16 22.17
C ILE A 128 1.55 -3.72 20.72
N LEU A 129 2.37 -2.70 20.50
CA LEU A 129 2.75 -2.23 19.19
C LEU A 129 4.17 -2.74 18.89
N ASP A 130 4.29 -3.57 17.86
CA ASP A 130 5.55 -4.00 17.28
C ASP A 130 5.62 -3.46 15.86
N ILE A 131 6.62 -2.64 15.58
CA ILE A 131 6.75 -1.92 14.32
C ILE A 131 8.22 -1.74 13.97
N PHE A 132 8.51 -1.71 12.67
CA PHE A 132 9.85 -1.40 12.15
C PHE A 132 10.33 -0.03 12.60
N GLY A 133 11.62 0.06 12.92
CA GLY A 133 12.28 1.32 13.25
C GLY A 133 12.50 2.20 12.03
N PHE A 134 13.12 3.35 12.25
CA PHE A 134 13.49 4.30 11.21
C PHE A 134 14.49 3.66 10.20
N GLU A 135 14.25 3.86 8.90
CA GLU A 135 15.06 3.27 7.82
C GLU A 135 15.84 4.33 7.04
N VAL A 136 17.13 4.08 6.83
CA VAL A 136 17.99 4.85 5.93
C VAL A 136 18.88 3.88 5.16
N PHE A 137 18.57 3.69 3.88
CA PHE A 137 19.32 2.87 2.95
C PHE A 137 20.07 3.71 1.92
N GLU A 138 20.89 3.06 1.08
CA GLU A 138 21.56 3.70 -0.06
C GLU A 138 20.55 4.26 -1.07
N VAL A 139 19.42 3.57 -1.24
CA VAL A 139 18.29 4.00 -2.06
C VAL A 139 17.02 3.88 -1.22
N ASN A 140 16.39 5.02 -0.89
CA ASN A 140 15.12 5.06 -0.17
C ASN A 140 14.02 5.38 -1.18
N SER A 141 12.94 4.61 -1.18
CA SER A 141 11.80 4.82 -2.07
C SER A 141 10.53 5.13 -1.27
N PHE A 142 9.36 4.99 -1.91
CA PHE A 142 8.07 5.31 -1.32
C PHE A 142 7.78 4.50 -0.05
N GLU A 143 8.23 3.25 0.00
CA GLU A 143 8.08 2.37 1.17
C GLU A 143 8.82 2.94 2.39
N GLN A 144 10.07 3.37 2.23
CA GLN A 144 10.84 4.02 3.30
C GLN A 144 10.19 5.33 3.72
N LEU A 145 9.62 6.09 2.79
CA LEU A 145 8.91 7.33 3.12
C LEU A 145 7.73 7.06 4.06
N CYS A 146 6.94 6.01 3.77
CA CYS A 146 5.84 5.58 4.62
C CYS A 146 6.33 5.12 6.00
N ILE A 147 7.38 4.28 6.05
CA ILE A 147 7.95 3.76 7.31
C ILE A 147 8.48 4.91 8.18
N ASN A 148 9.23 5.84 7.59
CA ASN A 148 9.81 6.97 8.29
C ASN A 148 8.73 7.97 8.72
N PHE A 149 7.67 8.15 7.93
CA PHE A 149 6.49 8.93 8.35
C PHE A 149 5.79 8.31 9.56
N THR A 150 5.61 6.99 9.60
CA THR A 150 5.05 6.32 10.78
C THR A 150 5.93 6.53 12.01
N ASN A 151 7.25 6.41 11.87
CA ASN A 151 8.19 6.68 12.96
C ASN A 151 8.13 8.15 13.43
N GLU A 152 7.95 9.11 12.54
CA GLU A 152 7.73 10.52 12.91
C GLU A 152 6.45 10.73 13.73
N ARG A 153 5.37 10.05 13.36
CA ARG A 153 4.12 10.08 14.14
C ARG A 153 4.29 9.43 15.52
N LEU A 154 5.05 8.34 15.61
CA LEU A 154 5.37 7.70 16.89
C LEU A 154 6.26 8.59 17.77
N GLN A 155 7.27 9.24 17.18
CA GLN A 155 8.11 10.20 17.89
C GLN A 155 7.28 11.39 18.39
N GLN A 156 6.36 11.89 17.56
CA GLN A 156 5.43 12.96 17.95
C GLN A 156 4.57 12.53 19.15
N PHE A 157 4.00 11.32 19.09
CA PHE A 157 3.21 10.75 20.18
C PHE A 157 4.05 10.58 21.45
N PHE A 158 5.28 10.08 21.33
CA PHE A 158 6.18 9.89 22.46
C PHE A 158 6.53 11.21 23.14
N ASN A 159 6.89 12.24 22.37
CA ASN A 159 7.20 13.57 22.89
C ASN A 159 5.96 14.17 23.58
N ALA A 160 4.80 14.14 22.92
CA ALA A 160 3.58 14.73 23.47
C ALA A 160 3.12 14.06 24.77
N ASN A 161 3.24 12.73 24.88
CA ASN A 161 2.75 12.02 26.06
C ASN A 161 3.78 11.95 27.18
N THR A 162 5.05 11.63 26.88
CA THR A 162 6.06 11.44 27.93
C THR A 162 6.26 12.76 28.68
N PHE A 163 6.54 13.86 27.97
CA PHE A 163 6.79 15.15 28.63
C PHE A 163 5.54 15.68 29.35
N LYS A 164 4.37 15.57 28.74
CA LYS A 164 3.12 16.07 29.34
C LYS A 164 2.71 15.26 30.58
N LEU A 165 2.75 13.94 30.51
CA LEU A 165 2.40 13.07 31.64
C LEU A 165 3.40 13.24 32.79
N GLU A 166 4.67 13.41 32.46
CA GLU A 166 5.73 13.59 33.44
C GLU A 166 5.61 14.96 34.14
N GLU A 167 5.31 16.04 33.41
CA GLU A 167 4.97 17.34 34.01
C GLU A 167 3.72 17.30 34.91
N GLU A 168 2.66 16.62 34.46
CA GLU A 168 1.43 16.44 35.25
C GLU A 168 1.70 15.66 36.55
N LEU A 169 2.56 14.65 36.51
CA LEU A 169 2.95 13.85 37.67
C LEU A 169 3.77 14.69 38.66
N TYR A 170 4.80 15.40 38.19
CA TYR A 170 5.61 16.26 39.05
C TYR A 170 4.77 17.36 39.72
N ALA A 171 3.84 17.96 38.98
CA ALA A 171 2.90 18.94 39.52
C ALA A 171 1.97 18.33 40.59
N ALA A 172 1.47 17.10 40.36
CA ALA A 172 0.63 16.39 41.33
C ALA A 172 1.38 16.01 42.61
N GLU A 173 2.69 15.72 42.52
CA GLU A 173 3.55 15.41 43.67
C GLU A 173 4.12 16.67 44.35
N GLY A 174 3.85 17.86 43.82
CA GLY A 174 4.35 19.13 44.37
C GLY A 174 5.86 19.33 44.19
N ILE A 175 6.46 18.64 43.22
CA ILE A 175 7.89 18.74 42.90
C ILE A 175 8.08 19.87 41.90
N ALA A 176 9.00 20.79 42.19
CA ALA A 176 9.38 21.83 41.26
C ALA A 176 10.09 21.19 40.05
N PHE A 177 9.45 21.26 38.89
CA PHE A 177 9.97 20.74 37.63
C PHE A 177 10.16 21.89 36.64
N GLU A 178 11.35 21.98 36.04
CA GLU A 178 11.62 22.93 34.96
C GLU A 178 11.15 22.32 33.64
N HIS A 179 10.37 23.07 32.87
CA HIS A 179 9.89 22.65 31.57
C HIS A 179 11.07 22.25 30.66
N VAL A 180 11.09 20.99 30.23
CA VAL A 180 12.10 20.49 29.29
C VAL A 180 11.62 20.79 27.88
N SER A 181 12.35 21.66 27.18
CA SER A 181 12.09 21.91 25.77
C SER A 181 12.46 20.69 24.93
N PHE A 182 11.52 20.23 24.11
CA PHE A 182 11.74 19.17 23.13
C PHE A 182 11.63 19.72 21.71
N VAL A 183 12.21 19.00 20.76
CA VAL A 183 12.11 19.36 19.34
C VAL A 183 10.73 18.94 18.85
N ASP A 184 9.90 19.92 18.50
CA ASP A 184 8.60 19.68 17.88
C ASP A 184 8.79 19.27 16.41
N ASN A 185 8.36 18.06 16.08
CA ASN A 185 8.41 17.51 14.73
C ASN A 185 7.10 17.73 13.95
N GLN A 186 6.12 18.46 14.50
CA GLN A 186 4.89 18.86 13.80
C GLN A 186 5.14 19.52 12.42
N PRO A 187 6.14 20.42 12.23
CA PRO A 187 6.40 21.01 10.92
C PRO A 187 6.80 19.97 9.84
N MET A 188 7.50 18.90 10.23
CA MET A 188 7.87 17.80 9.35
C MET A 188 6.64 16.96 8.99
N VAL A 189 5.80 16.67 9.99
CA VAL A 189 4.54 15.94 9.80
C VAL A 189 3.59 16.71 8.88
N ASP A 190 3.54 18.04 9.01
CA ASP A 190 2.75 18.93 8.17
C ASP A 190 3.28 18.98 6.73
N LEU A 191 4.60 18.99 6.54
CA LEU A 191 5.21 18.88 5.21
C LEU A 191 4.68 17.65 4.44
N LEU A 192 4.45 16.53 5.13
CA LEU A 192 3.93 15.32 4.51
C LEU A 192 2.40 15.32 4.33
N THR A 193 1.65 15.88 5.28
CA THR A 193 0.20 15.62 5.40
C THR A 193 -0.72 16.84 5.34
N GLN A 194 -0.17 18.06 5.39
CA GLN A 194 -0.97 19.28 5.48
C GLN A 194 -1.71 19.55 4.16
N LYS A 195 -3.04 19.41 4.18
CA LYS A 195 -3.85 19.72 3.01
C LYS A 195 -3.83 21.23 2.68
N PRO A 196 -3.83 21.61 1.39
CA PRO A 196 -3.85 20.75 0.21
C PRO A 196 -2.45 20.39 -0.33
N LEU A 197 -1.38 20.98 0.21
CA LEU A 197 -0.06 20.98 -0.41
C LEU A 197 0.91 19.95 0.17
N GLY A 198 0.52 19.13 1.15
CA GLY A 198 1.40 18.10 1.71
C GLY A 198 1.89 17.12 0.64
N ILE A 199 3.11 16.62 0.79
CA ILE A 199 3.75 15.74 -0.20
C ILE A 199 2.87 14.55 -0.59
N MET A 200 2.21 13.90 0.39
CA MET A 200 1.30 12.77 0.11
C MET A 200 0.07 13.21 -0.70
N ASN A 201 -0.46 14.42 -0.45
CA ASN A 201 -1.60 14.95 -1.20
C ASN A 201 -1.22 15.31 -2.64
N LEU A 202 -0.03 15.88 -2.85
CA LEU A 202 0.49 16.16 -4.19
C LEU A 202 0.74 14.87 -4.98
N LEU A 203 1.19 13.81 -4.31
CA LEU A 203 1.34 12.49 -4.91
C LEU A 203 -0.01 11.90 -5.35
N ASP A 204 -1.02 11.99 -4.48
CA ASP A 204 -2.38 11.52 -4.80
C ASP A 204 -3.00 12.27 -5.99
N GLU A 205 -2.72 13.57 -6.10
CA GLU A 205 -3.19 14.38 -7.21
C GLU A 205 -2.52 13.96 -8.51
N GLU A 206 -1.20 13.75 -8.51
CA GLU A 206 -0.47 13.35 -9.72
C GLU A 206 -0.86 11.95 -10.22
N VAL A 207 -1.24 11.05 -9.31
CA VAL A 207 -1.76 9.71 -9.66
C VAL A 207 -3.02 9.78 -10.54
N VAL A 208 -3.92 10.75 -10.28
CA VAL A 208 -5.19 10.90 -11.01
C VAL A 208 -5.09 11.79 -12.24
N ILE A 209 -4.02 12.58 -12.38
CA ILE A 209 -3.81 13.45 -13.54
C ILE A 209 -3.55 12.61 -14.80
N PRO A 210 -4.22 12.90 -15.93
CA PRO A 210 -3.89 12.28 -17.21
C PRO A 210 -2.41 12.54 -17.56
N GLN A 211 -1.64 11.48 -17.78
CA GLN A 211 -0.19 11.56 -18.01
C GLN A 211 0.62 12.15 -16.84
N GLY A 212 0.18 11.92 -15.60
CA GLY A 212 1.02 12.17 -14.43
C GLY A 212 2.29 11.31 -14.46
N SER A 213 3.40 11.86 -13.98
CA SER A 213 4.70 11.16 -13.91
C SER A 213 5.47 11.52 -12.64
N ASP A 214 6.39 10.64 -12.22
CA ASP A 214 7.26 10.86 -11.05
C ASP A 214 8.05 12.17 -11.17
N THR A 215 8.53 12.51 -12.37
CA THR A 215 9.22 13.77 -12.64
C THR A 215 8.32 14.98 -12.42
N LYS A 216 7.06 14.95 -12.85
CA LYS A 216 6.10 16.05 -12.62
C LYS A 216 5.78 16.20 -11.14
N PHE A 217 5.59 15.07 -10.45
CA PHE A 217 5.43 15.05 -9.00
C PHE A 217 6.63 15.69 -8.29
N LEU A 218 7.87 15.32 -8.66
CA LEU A 218 9.09 15.90 -8.11
C LEU A 218 9.15 17.43 -8.33
N HIS A 219 8.87 17.90 -9.53
CA HIS A 219 8.81 19.34 -9.81
C HIS A 219 7.81 20.06 -8.92
N LYS A 220 6.63 19.46 -8.73
CA LYS A 220 5.55 20.04 -7.91
C LYS A 220 5.94 20.15 -6.44
N ILE A 221 6.55 19.12 -5.85
CA ILE A 221 6.99 19.18 -4.44
C ILE A 221 8.13 20.20 -4.27
N VAL A 222 9.06 20.31 -5.22
CA VAL A 222 10.15 21.28 -5.17
C VAL A 222 9.62 22.72 -5.25
N GLU A 223 8.67 22.97 -6.15
CA GLU A 223 8.03 24.28 -6.28
C GLU A 223 7.31 24.71 -5.00
N ASN A 224 6.58 23.79 -4.36
CA ASN A 224 5.75 24.09 -3.18
C ASN A 224 6.54 24.11 -1.85
N HIS A 225 7.67 23.40 -1.74
CA HIS A 225 8.34 23.19 -0.45
C HIS A 225 9.81 23.61 -0.40
N SER A 226 10.38 24.21 -1.45
CA SER A 226 11.78 24.67 -1.46
C SER A 226 12.16 25.63 -0.33
N SER A 227 11.20 26.34 0.26
CA SER A 227 11.38 27.24 1.41
C SER A 227 11.16 26.58 2.78
N ASN A 228 10.68 25.33 2.83
CA ASN A 228 10.42 24.62 4.07
C ASN A 228 11.74 24.10 4.68
N VAL A 229 11.94 24.32 5.98
CA VAL A 229 13.17 23.92 6.69
C VAL A 229 13.41 22.41 6.69
N ASN A 230 12.36 21.61 6.60
CA ASN A 230 12.39 20.15 6.58
C ASN A 230 12.50 19.57 5.15
N PHE A 231 12.55 20.41 4.10
CA PHE A 231 12.65 19.95 2.72
C PHE A 231 13.91 20.50 2.05
N LYS A 232 14.62 19.65 1.28
CA LYS A 232 15.72 20.08 0.41
C LYS A 232 15.63 19.37 -0.94
N THR A 233 16.14 20.02 -1.98
CA THR A 233 16.29 19.36 -3.29
C THR A 233 17.34 18.27 -3.22
N GLY A 234 17.17 17.22 -4.02
CA GLY A 234 18.13 16.13 -4.12
C GLY A 234 19.55 16.56 -4.51
N PRO A 235 20.58 15.73 -4.23
CA PRO A 235 21.93 15.95 -4.72
C PRO A 235 21.96 16.03 -6.25
N LYS A 236 22.86 16.84 -6.83
CA LYS A 236 23.00 16.94 -8.29
C LYS A 236 23.35 15.60 -8.97
N SER A 237 23.92 14.65 -8.24
CA SER A 237 24.23 13.30 -8.69
C SER A 237 23.01 12.38 -8.76
N GLN A 238 21.87 12.77 -8.15
CA GLN A 238 20.61 12.03 -8.11
C GLN A 238 19.47 12.99 -8.49
N ALA A 239 19.33 13.25 -9.79
CA ALA A 239 18.40 14.25 -10.32
C ALA A 239 16.93 13.95 -9.96
N ASP A 240 16.57 12.66 -9.89
CA ASP A 240 15.23 12.17 -9.57
C ASP A 240 15.07 11.93 -8.06
N SER A 241 15.52 12.87 -7.22
CA SER A 241 15.42 12.72 -5.77
C SER A 241 15.09 14.02 -5.02
N PHE A 242 14.56 13.86 -3.82
CA PHE A 242 14.36 14.93 -2.85
C PHE A 242 14.82 14.50 -1.46
N VAL A 243 14.99 15.46 -0.55
CA VAL A 243 15.46 15.20 0.81
C VAL A 243 14.45 15.72 1.82
N ILE A 244 14.09 14.87 2.79
CA ILE A 244 13.35 15.29 3.98
C ILE A 244 14.29 15.25 5.18
N VAL A 245 14.24 16.30 6.00
CA VAL A 245 14.94 16.37 7.28
C VAL A 245 13.99 15.85 8.37
N HIS A 246 14.19 14.58 8.73
CA HIS A 246 13.48 13.90 9.82
C HIS A 246 14.13 14.18 11.18
N TYR A 247 13.48 13.76 12.27
CA TYR A 247 14.07 13.81 13.62
C TYR A 247 15.39 13.03 13.72
N ALA A 248 15.52 11.94 12.94
CA ALA A 248 16.72 11.11 12.88
C ALA A 248 17.80 11.65 11.92
N GLY A 249 17.49 12.70 11.15
CA GLY A 249 18.41 13.31 10.19
C GLY A 249 17.85 13.39 8.76
N PRO A 250 18.65 13.92 7.82
CA PRO A 250 18.24 14.03 6.41
C PRO A 250 18.24 12.66 5.72
N VAL A 251 17.16 12.36 5.00
CA VAL A 251 17.00 11.15 4.18
C VAL A 251 16.73 11.54 2.74
N VAL A 252 17.44 10.91 1.80
CA VAL A 252 17.27 11.12 0.36
C VAL A 252 16.31 10.07 -0.19
N TYR A 253 15.24 10.51 -0.85
CA TYR A 253 14.22 9.67 -1.48
C TYR A 253 14.29 9.77 -3.00
N ASP A 254 14.37 8.63 -3.67
CA ASP A 254 14.29 8.47 -5.13
C ASP A 254 12.82 8.41 -5.54
N VAL A 255 12.36 9.33 -6.41
CA VAL A 255 10.96 9.40 -6.82
C VAL A 255 10.55 8.31 -7.81
N THR A 256 11.49 7.54 -8.34
CA THR A 256 11.21 6.52 -9.36
C THR A 256 10.19 5.50 -8.85
N GLY A 257 9.08 5.38 -9.57
CA GLY A 257 7.99 4.46 -9.27
C GLY A 257 7.05 4.94 -8.16
N PHE A 258 7.16 6.18 -7.65
CA PHE A 258 6.28 6.68 -6.59
C PHE A 258 4.81 6.66 -6.99
N LEU A 259 4.47 7.13 -8.19
CA LEU A 259 3.08 7.15 -8.65
C LEU A 259 2.51 5.74 -8.80
N GLU A 260 3.31 4.82 -9.33
CA GLU A 260 2.90 3.43 -9.53
C GLU A 260 2.68 2.73 -8.18
N LYS A 261 3.64 2.87 -7.26
CA LYS A 261 3.52 2.36 -5.89
C LYS A 261 2.32 2.94 -5.17
N ASN A 262 2.01 4.23 -5.38
CA ASN A 262 0.84 4.86 -4.78
C ASN A 262 -0.50 4.45 -5.44
N ARG A 263 -0.49 3.90 -6.66
CA ARG A 263 -1.68 3.40 -7.38
C ARG A 263 -2.14 2.05 -6.81
N ASP A 264 -2.73 2.10 -5.63
CA ASP A 264 -3.31 0.91 -4.98
C ASP A 264 -4.72 0.60 -5.46
N THR A 265 -4.90 0.28 -6.74
CA THR A 265 -6.23 -0.09 -7.24
C THR A 265 -6.19 -1.22 -8.26
N LEU A 266 -6.91 -2.32 -7.99
CA LEU A 266 -7.24 -3.31 -8.99
C LEU A 266 -8.20 -2.77 -10.04
N THR A 267 -8.06 -3.25 -11.27
CA THR A 267 -9.07 -3.00 -12.31
C THR A 267 -10.37 -3.72 -11.96
N PRO A 268 -11.54 -3.18 -12.37
CA PRO A 268 -12.81 -3.88 -12.19
C PRO A 268 -12.83 -5.28 -12.81
N ASP A 269 -12.14 -5.46 -13.94
CA ASP A 269 -12.01 -6.74 -14.63
C ASP A 269 -11.23 -7.76 -13.77
N ALA A 270 -10.14 -7.33 -13.12
CA ALA A 270 -9.36 -8.16 -12.19
C ALA A 270 -10.17 -8.57 -10.95
N LEU A 271 -10.91 -7.62 -10.35
CA LEU A 271 -11.78 -7.91 -9.22
C LEU A 271 -12.87 -8.92 -9.59
N GLN A 272 -13.49 -8.75 -10.75
CA GLN A 272 -14.51 -9.66 -11.23
C GLN A 272 -13.93 -11.06 -11.48
N LEU A 273 -12.73 -11.17 -12.06
CA LEU A 273 -12.04 -12.44 -12.27
C LEU A 273 -11.89 -13.21 -10.95
N LEU A 274 -11.38 -12.56 -9.91
CA LEU A 274 -11.15 -13.16 -8.59
C LEU A 274 -12.45 -13.53 -7.88
N ASN A 275 -13.49 -12.71 -8.00
CA ASN A 275 -14.83 -13.02 -7.47
C ASN A 275 -15.47 -14.23 -8.14
N THR A 276 -15.14 -14.51 -9.40
CA THR A 276 -15.63 -15.68 -10.14
C THR A 276 -14.70 -16.89 -10.06
N SER A 277 -13.70 -16.86 -9.18
CA SER A 277 -12.81 -18.00 -8.96
C SER A 277 -13.60 -19.24 -8.54
N GLY A 278 -13.26 -20.38 -9.14
CA GLY A 278 -13.75 -21.70 -8.73
C GLY A 278 -13.18 -22.18 -7.41
N LEU A 279 -12.21 -21.47 -6.83
CA LEU A 279 -11.70 -21.72 -5.49
C LEU A 279 -12.49 -20.89 -4.47
N PRO A 280 -13.27 -21.53 -3.58
CA PRO A 280 -14.06 -20.82 -2.58
C PRO A 280 -13.21 -19.88 -1.72
N PHE A 281 -11.97 -20.28 -1.41
CA PHE A 281 -11.03 -19.47 -0.64
C PHE A 281 -10.75 -18.11 -1.29
N ILE A 282 -10.42 -18.10 -2.59
CA ILE A 282 -10.17 -16.85 -3.34
C ILE A 282 -11.45 -16.06 -3.50
N ALA A 283 -12.53 -16.72 -3.94
CA ALA A 283 -13.81 -16.04 -4.11
C ALA A 283 -14.29 -15.35 -2.80
N GLN A 284 -14.10 -15.99 -1.64
CA GLN A 284 -14.46 -15.43 -0.34
C GLN A 284 -13.59 -14.24 0.10
N MET A 285 -12.30 -14.25 -0.23
CA MET A 285 -11.41 -13.10 0.06
C MET A 285 -11.89 -11.84 -0.66
N PHE A 286 -12.45 -11.98 -1.86
CA PHE A 286 -12.88 -10.85 -2.70
C PHE A 286 -14.40 -10.58 -2.68
N SER A 287 -15.22 -11.52 -2.21
CA SER A 287 -16.69 -11.34 -2.14
C SER A 287 -17.12 -10.26 -1.15
N ASN A 288 -16.34 -10.02 -0.10
CA ASN A 288 -16.60 -8.95 0.87
C ASN A 288 -16.08 -7.58 0.41
N SER A 289 -15.29 -7.52 -0.65
CA SER A 289 -14.82 -6.27 -1.26
C SER A 289 -15.96 -5.46 -1.88
N ASP A 290 -17.13 -6.06 -2.08
CA ASP A 290 -18.33 -5.33 -2.51
C ASP A 290 -18.91 -4.39 -1.43
N ASN A 291 -18.58 -4.60 -0.15
CA ASN A 291 -18.93 -3.68 0.94
C ASN A 291 -17.98 -2.47 1.02
N MET A 292 -16.88 -2.44 0.25
CA MET A 292 -16.06 -1.24 0.12
C MET A 292 -16.81 -0.24 -0.76
N THR A 293 -17.07 0.94 -0.21
CA THR A 293 -17.74 2.01 -0.97
C THR A 293 -16.88 2.39 -2.18
N ALA A 294 -17.48 2.97 -3.23
CA ALA A 294 -16.73 3.47 -4.38
C ALA A 294 -15.66 4.53 -4.01
N LYS A 295 -15.71 5.05 -2.77
CA LYS A 295 -14.73 5.96 -2.17
C LYS A 295 -13.53 5.22 -1.59
N ASP A 296 -13.73 4.01 -1.06
CA ASP A 296 -12.68 3.16 -0.49
C ASP A 296 -11.88 2.46 -1.60
N ARG A 297 -12.54 2.04 -2.69
CA ARG A 297 -11.90 1.43 -3.87
C ARG A 297 -11.01 2.39 -4.69
N LYS A 298 -10.91 3.66 -4.30
CA LYS A 298 -10.15 4.71 -5.00
C LYS A 298 -9.11 5.39 -4.10
N GLN A 299 -8.87 4.85 -2.91
CA GLN A 299 -7.83 5.38 -2.04
C GLN A 299 -6.47 4.86 -2.51
N THR A 300 -5.58 5.79 -2.79
CA THR A 300 -4.15 5.55 -3.01
C THR A 300 -3.50 5.02 -1.74
N LEU A 301 -2.34 4.35 -1.83
CA LEU A 301 -1.62 3.87 -0.63
C LEU A 301 -1.39 5.01 0.38
N GLY A 302 -1.06 6.21 -0.09
CA GLY A 302 -0.84 7.37 0.76
C GLY A 302 -2.09 7.90 1.48
N LYS A 303 -3.29 7.48 1.09
CA LYS A 303 -4.56 7.83 1.76
C LYS A 303 -5.06 6.78 2.74
N GLN A 304 -4.72 5.52 2.51
CA GLN A 304 -5.06 4.39 3.39
C GLN A 304 -4.27 4.50 4.69
#